data_AF-A0A6I9P7B4-F1
#
_entry.id   AF-A0A6I9P7B4-F1
#
_cell.length_a   1.000
_cell.length_b   1.000
_cell.length_c   1.000
_cell.angle_alpha   90.00
_cell.angle_beta   90.00
_cell.angle_gamma   90.00
#
_symmetry.space_group_name_H-M   'P 1'
#
loop_
_entity.id
_entity.type
_entity.pdbx_description
1 polymer ?
#
loop_
_entity_poly.entity_id
_entity_poly.type
_entity_poly.pdbx_seq_one_letter_code
_entity_poly.pdbx_strand_id
1 'polypeptide(L)'
;MIIINSTIPFFQLAEHRELRSVLALVPHLFYEEALQMAEDGKISCRVLRTEMLGCHGDIDFLAKLHCVRQACQLILCDRTTRMFLADTGKKILSSIIVKAQKSPKRFEEVFEEMISFVEHTEHWENTEVELATRGVKHLNFYDIVLDFILMDSFEDLENPPVSIQNVINNRWLNSSFKETAVASSCWSVMKQKRQHMKVSDGFIAHFYAVCEQISPVLAWGILGPKSSLHDFCCFFKVRLCPNTLCDTDCIPARTIL
;
A
#
# COMPACT_ATOMS: atom_id res chain seq x y z
N MET A 1 4.74 10.87 -8.82
CA MET A 1 3.98 10.36 -7.68
C MET A 1 3.01 11.46 -7.25
N ILE A 2 1.72 11.15 -7.29
CA ILE A 2 0.64 12.13 -7.43
C ILE A 2 0.58 13.05 -6.21
N ILE A 3 0.82 14.34 -6.44
CA ILE A 3 0.55 15.42 -5.50
C ILE A 3 -0.30 16.41 -6.31
N ILE A 4 -1.62 16.41 -6.09
CA ILE A 4 -2.45 17.49 -6.59
C ILE A 4 -2.35 18.66 -5.60
N ASN A 5 -2.08 19.83 -6.16
CA ASN A 5 -2.02 21.13 -5.52
C ASN A 5 -3.15 21.36 -4.52
N SER A 6 -2.79 21.83 -3.33
CA SER A 6 -3.64 22.71 -2.56
C SER A 6 -2.78 23.56 -1.62
N THR A 7 -2.79 24.86 -1.89
CA THR A 7 -2.29 25.94 -1.02
C THR A 7 -2.66 25.70 0.44
N ILE A 8 -1.65 25.53 1.29
CA ILE A 8 -1.77 25.62 2.75
C ILE A 8 -0.93 26.83 3.19
N PRO A 9 -1.46 27.76 4.01
CA PRO A 9 -0.68 28.85 4.55
C PRO A 9 0.48 28.29 5.37
N PHE A 10 1.68 28.61 4.93
CA PHE A 10 2.95 28.28 5.56
C PHE A 10 2.98 28.86 6.99
N PHE A 11 2.80 28.03 8.02
CA PHE A 11 3.13 28.44 9.39
C PHE A 11 4.65 28.35 9.58
N GLN A 12 5.29 29.47 9.28
CA GLN A 12 6.68 29.75 9.52
C GLN A 12 6.87 30.10 11.00
N LEU A 13 7.44 29.23 11.84
CA LEU A 13 7.91 29.69 13.16
C LEU A 13 9.15 28.92 13.62
N ALA A 14 10.19 29.72 13.88
CA ALA A 14 11.48 29.32 14.43
C ALA A 14 11.53 29.53 15.96
N GLU A 15 12.46 28.78 16.57
CA GLU A 15 13.10 28.98 17.89
C GLU A 15 12.49 28.38 19.19
N HIS A 16 12.96 27.16 19.46
CA HIS A 16 13.59 26.62 20.68
C HIS A 16 13.03 26.86 22.11
N ARG A 17 12.69 25.70 22.72
CA ARG A 17 12.59 25.33 24.17
C ARG A 17 11.20 25.30 24.82
N GLU A 18 10.23 26.14 24.45
CA GLU A 18 8.82 26.03 24.89
C GLU A 18 7.97 25.08 24.02
N LEU A 19 8.49 24.69 22.86
CA LEU A 19 7.81 23.84 21.87
C LEU A 19 7.50 22.41 22.36
N ARG A 20 8.15 21.88 23.40
CA ARG A 20 7.97 20.46 23.76
C ARG A 20 6.59 20.14 24.36
N SER A 21 5.97 21.07 25.10
CA SER A 21 4.61 20.88 25.62
C SER A 21 3.57 21.05 24.52
N VAL A 22 3.74 22.05 23.65
CA VAL A 22 2.86 22.30 22.50
C VAL A 22 2.94 21.16 21.50
N LEU A 23 4.14 20.68 21.16
CA LEU A 23 4.35 19.53 20.26
C LEU A 23 3.78 18.22 20.80
N ALA A 24 3.62 18.06 22.11
CA ALA A 24 2.94 16.91 22.70
C ALA A 24 1.41 17.01 22.63
N LEU A 25 0.86 18.23 22.57
CA LEU A 25 -0.57 18.51 22.43
C LEU A 25 -1.04 18.56 20.97
N VAL A 26 -0.14 18.84 20.02
CA VAL A 26 -0.45 18.97 18.58
C VAL A 26 -1.06 17.68 17.99
N PRO A 27 -0.55 16.47 18.25
CA PRO A 27 -1.18 15.24 17.76
C PRO A 27 -2.59 15.04 18.32
N HIS A 28 -2.81 15.42 19.59
CA HIS A 28 -4.12 15.31 20.25
C HIS A 28 -5.11 16.30 19.65
N LEU A 29 -4.73 17.57 19.46
CA LEU A 29 -5.64 18.59 18.93
C LEU A 29 -6.03 18.30 17.48
N PHE A 30 -5.08 17.82 16.68
CA PHE A 30 -5.32 17.47 15.29
C PHE A 30 -6.24 16.23 15.13
N TYR A 31 -6.08 15.25 16.02
CA TYR A 31 -6.96 14.10 16.06
C TYR A 31 -8.39 14.46 16.50
N GLU A 32 -8.56 15.34 17.49
CA GLU A 32 -9.87 15.85 17.92
C GLU A 32 -10.60 16.61 16.79
N GLU A 33 -9.89 17.45 16.03
CA GLU A 33 -10.46 18.11 14.85
C GLU A 33 -10.89 17.07 13.79
N ALA A 34 -10.06 16.06 13.55
CA ALA A 34 -10.38 14.98 12.63
C ALA A 34 -11.59 14.14 13.08
N LEU A 35 -11.77 13.94 14.40
CA LEU A 35 -12.97 13.31 14.97
C LEU A 35 -14.22 14.11 14.65
N GLN A 36 -14.21 15.43 14.89
CA GLN A 36 -15.35 16.28 14.55
C GLN A 36 -15.65 16.23 13.04
N MET A 37 -14.62 16.25 12.19
CA MET A 37 -14.80 16.10 10.75
C MET A 37 -15.39 14.75 10.35
N ALA A 38 -15.02 13.67 11.05
CA ALA A 38 -15.56 12.33 10.82
C ALA A 38 -17.04 12.27 11.22
N GLU A 39 -17.40 12.80 12.39
CA GLU A 39 -18.79 12.89 12.87
C GLU A 39 -19.68 13.73 11.94
N ASP A 40 -19.12 14.84 11.41
CA ASP A 40 -19.78 15.68 10.42
C ASP A 40 -19.91 15.01 9.04
N GLY A 41 -19.37 13.81 8.84
CA GLY A 41 -19.39 13.08 7.57
C GLY A 41 -18.51 13.71 6.48
N LYS A 42 -17.53 14.53 6.85
CA LYS A 42 -16.65 15.25 5.89
C LYS A 42 -15.51 14.39 5.36
N ILE A 43 -15.24 13.25 5.98
CA ILE A 43 -14.13 12.36 5.60
C ILE A 43 -14.67 11.18 4.79
N SER A 44 -14.26 11.11 3.52
CA SER A 44 -14.59 9.99 2.63
C SER A 44 -13.50 8.92 2.64
N CYS A 45 -13.91 7.66 2.52
CA CYS A 45 -13.03 6.51 2.30
C CYS A 45 -13.64 5.60 1.23
N ARG A 46 -12.82 4.68 0.71
CA ARG A 46 -13.24 3.67 -0.24
C ARG A 46 -13.91 2.49 0.46
N VAL A 47 -13.25 1.97 1.50
CA VAL A 47 -13.71 0.89 2.37
C VAL A 47 -13.33 1.24 3.81
N LEU A 48 -14.19 0.88 4.76
CA LEU A 48 -13.86 0.98 6.18
C LEU A 48 -12.90 -0.15 6.55
N ARG A 49 -11.68 0.21 6.95
CA ARG A 49 -10.63 -0.73 7.38
C ARG A 49 -10.55 -0.85 8.91
N THR A 50 -11.66 -0.55 9.59
CA THR A 50 -11.77 -0.42 11.06
C THR A 50 -11.21 -1.64 11.80
N GLU A 51 -11.66 -2.86 11.45
CA GLU A 51 -11.20 -4.09 12.09
C GLU A 51 -9.75 -4.43 11.70
N MET A 52 -9.42 -4.31 10.42
CA MET A 52 -8.08 -4.62 9.89
C MET A 52 -6.98 -3.75 10.52
N LEU A 53 -7.27 -2.49 10.82
CA LEU A 53 -6.34 -1.55 11.43
C LEU A 53 -6.47 -1.44 12.94
N GLY A 54 -7.35 -2.23 13.57
CA GLY A 54 -7.55 -2.22 15.01
C GLY A 54 -8.09 -0.90 15.56
N CYS A 55 -8.90 -0.18 14.78
CA CYS A 55 -9.56 1.04 15.25
C CYS A 55 -10.71 0.72 16.22
N HIS A 56 -11.00 1.64 17.14
CA HIS A 56 -12.07 1.47 18.15
C HIS A 56 -13.48 1.59 17.55
N GLY A 57 -13.60 2.07 16.31
CA GLY A 57 -14.84 2.22 15.57
C GLY A 57 -14.63 3.00 14.28
N ASP A 58 -15.69 3.12 13.47
CA ASP A 58 -15.58 3.74 12.13
C ASP A 58 -15.21 5.23 12.21
N ILE A 59 -15.68 5.95 13.23
CA ILE A 59 -15.32 7.35 13.46
C ILE A 59 -13.83 7.50 13.81
N ASP A 60 -13.31 6.63 14.69
CA ASP A 60 -11.87 6.56 15.02
C ASP A 60 -11.03 6.27 13.76
N PHE A 61 -11.47 5.31 12.96
CA PHE A 61 -10.82 4.98 11.68
C PHE A 61 -10.79 6.20 10.74
N LEU A 62 -11.92 6.88 10.53
CA LEU A 62 -11.99 8.03 9.62
C LEU A 62 -11.13 9.20 10.11
N ALA A 63 -11.13 9.48 11.42
CA ALA A 63 -10.27 10.51 12.00
C ALA A 63 -8.79 10.19 11.78
N LYS A 64 -8.35 8.97 12.12
CA LYS A 64 -6.97 8.52 11.89
C LYS A 64 -6.58 8.53 10.42
N LEU A 65 -7.49 8.09 9.54
CA LEU A 65 -7.31 8.16 8.09
C LEU A 65 -7.03 9.58 7.63
N HIS A 66 -7.81 10.56 8.10
CA HIS A 66 -7.57 11.96 7.77
C HIS A 66 -6.20 12.42 8.27
N CYS A 67 -5.85 12.10 9.51
CA CYS A 67 -4.54 12.46 10.05
C CYS A 67 -3.38 11.87 9.25
N VAL A 68 -3.47 10.60 8.87
CA VAL A 68 -2.45 9.90 8.09
C VAL A 68 -2.34 10.49 6.67
N ARG A 69 -3.45 10.81 6.01
CA ARG A 69 -3.43 11.47 4.69
C ARG A 69 -2.66 12.79 4.73
N GLN A 70 -2.93 13.62 5.74
CA GLN A 70 -2.28 14.92 5.92
C GLN A 70 -0.79 14.76 6.22
N ALA A 71 -0.42 13.82 7.09
CA ALA A 71 0.97 13.51 7.39
C ALA A 71 1.72 13.00 6.14
N CYS A 72 1.13 12.09 5.38
CA CYS A 72 1.69 11.61 4.13
C CYS A 72 1.86 12.75 3.12
N GLN A 73 0.88 13.66 2.98
CA GLN A 73 1.00 14.79 2.08
C GLN A 73 2.21 15.66 2.44
N LEU A 74 2.39 15.99 3.72
CA LEU A 74 3.53 16.79 4.19
C LEU A 74 4.88 16.09 3.96
N ILE A 75 4.99 14.82 4.34
CA ILE A 75 6.23 14.03 4.21
C ILE A 75 6.60 13.85 2.74
N LEU A 76 5.61 13.64 1.87
CA LEU A 76 5.83 13.33 0.45
C LEU A 76 5.94 14.56 -0.42
N CYS A 77 5.75 15.78 0.09
CA CYS A 77 6.11 17.01 -0.63
C CYS A 77 7.59 17.03 -1.02
N ASP A 78 8.47 16.46 -0.21
CA ASP A 78 9.89 16.35 -0.50
C ASP A 78 10.18 15.23 -1.52
N ARG A 79 10.81 15.60 -2.64
CA ARG A 79 11.20 14.65 -3.70
C ARG A 79 12.15 13.58 -3.18
N THR A 80 13.05 13.92 -2.27
CA THR A 80 14.04 12.96 -1.75
C THR A 80 13.35 11.83 -1.00
N THR A 81 12.37 12.16 -0.17
CA THR A 81 11.55 11.20 0.55
C THR A 81 10.73 10.31 -0.40
N ARG A 82 10.16 10.89 -1.46
CA ARG A 82 9.46 10.13 -2.50
C ARG A 82 10.36 9.09 -3.18
N MET A 83 11.56 9.51 -3.59
CA MET A 83 12.54 8.62 -4.23
C MET A 83 13.01 7.54 -3.27
N PHE A 84 13.29 7.91 -2.01
CA PHE A 84 13.67 6.96 -0.97
C PHE A 84 12.61 5.86 -0.78
N LEU A 85 11.33 6.21 -0.75
CA LEU A 85 10.24 5.24 -0.62
C LEU A 85 10.14 4.33 -1.85
N ALA A 86 10.24 4.89 -3.05
CA ALA A 86 10.22 4.12 -4.30
C ALA A 86 11.39 3.12 -4.35
N ASP A 87 12.61 3.58 -4.05
CA ASP A 87 13.82 2.75 -4.04
C ASP A 87 13.76 1.67 -2.94
N THR A 88 13.26 2.02 -1.76
CA THR A 88 13.10 1.07 -0.66
C THR A 88 12.05 0.01 -1.00
N GLY A 89 10.92 0.42 -1.56
CA GLY A 89 9.88 -0.49 -2.06
C GLY A 89 10.43 -1.46 -3.10
N LYS A 90 11.15 -0.95 -4.11
CA LYS A 90 11.83 -1.77 -5.13
C LYS A 90 12.78 -2.78 -4.49
N LYS A 91 13.68 -2.33 -3.61
CA LYS A 91 14.67 -3.19 -2.93
C LYS A 91 14.01 -4.30 -2.12
N ILE A 92 12.95 -3.99 -1.37
CA ILE A 92 12.25 -4.99 -0.56
C ILE A 92 11.60 -6.04 -1.47
N LEU A 93 10.85 -5.62 -2.49
CA LEU A 93 10.17 -6.55 -3.40
C LEU A 93 11.16 -7.37 -4.24
N SER A 94 12.25 -6.77 -4.74
CA SER A 94 13.35 -7.50 -5.38
C SER A 94 13.95 -8.55 -4.44
N SER A 95 14.13 -8.23 -3.16
CA SER A 95 14.66 -9.17 -2.16
C SER A 95 13.73 -10.37 -1.95
N ILE A 96 12.41 -10.19 -2.01
CA ILE A 96 11.43 -11.28 -1.95
C ILE A 96 11.61 -12.21 -3.17
N ILE A 97 11.77 -11.65 -4.36
CA ILE A 97 11.98 -12.43 -5.60
C ILE A 97 13.28 -13.24 -5.53
N VAL A 98 14.37 -12.61 -5.08
CA VAL A 98 15.66 -13.28 -4.89
C VAL A 98 15.56 -14.39 -3.84
N LYS A 99 14.84 -14.14 -2.73
CA LYS A 99 14.62 -15.14 -1.68
C LYS A 99 13.87 -16.37 -2.21
N ALA A 100 13.00 -16.17 -3.21
CA ALA A 100 12.31 -17.23 -3.94
C ALA A 100 13.16 -17.89 -5.03
N GLN A 101 14.47 -17.63 -5.09
CA GLN A 101 15.42 -18.16 -6.08
C GLN A 101 15.06 -17.80 -7.52
N LYS A 102 14.49 -16.60 -7.73
CA LYS A 102 14.13 -16.06 -9.06
C LYS A 102 14.93 -14.79 -9.35
N SER A 103 15.02 -14.43 -10.63
CA SER A 103 15.66 -13.18 -11.05
C SER A 103 14.73 -11.99 -10.84
N PRO A 104 15.16 -10.90 -10.16
CA PRO A 104 14.36 -9.70 -10.00
C PRO A 104 14.42 -8.77 -11.23
N LYS A 105 15.26 -9.05 -12.23
CA LYS A 105 15.56 -8.12 -13.33
C LYS A 105 14.29 -7.59 -14.03
N ARG A 106 13.38 -8.49 -14.42
CA ARG A 106 12.16 -8.08 -15.12
C ARG A 106 11.22 -7.28 -14.21
N PHE A 107 11.17 -7.61 -12.92
CA PHE A 107 10.43 -6.83 -11.92
C PHE A 107 11.00 -5.41 -11.80
N GLU A 108 12.32 -5.27 -11.71
CA GLU A 108 12.97 -3.96 -11.58
C GLU A 108 12.71 -3.08 -12.80
N GLU A 109 12.78 -3.64 -14.02
CA GLU A 109 12.46 -2.93 -15.26
C GLU A 109 11.02 -2.36 -15.23
N VAL A 110 10.01 -3.20 -14.99
CA VAL A 110 8.61 -2.75 -15.01
C VAL A 110 8.25 -1.85 -13.81
N PHE A 111 8.95 -2.00 -12.68
CA PHE A 111 8.79 -1.11 -11.53
C PHE A 111 9.34 0.28 -11.86
N GLU A 112 10.52 0.37 -12.48
CA GLU A 112 11.10 1.65 -12.92
C GLU A 112 10.24 2.34 -13.98
N GLU A 113 9.68 1.58 -14.93
CA GLU A 113 8.68 2.08 -15.89
C GLU A 113 7.47 2.69 -15.17
N MET A 114 6.93 2.00 -14.15
CA MET A 114 5.80 2.52 -13.35
C MET A 114 6.17 3.79 -12.59
N ILE A 115 7.36 3.86 -11.97
CA ILE A 115 7.83 5.06 -11.27
C ILE A 115 7.99 6.23 -12.24
N SER A 116 8.55 5.98 -13.42
CA SER A 116 8.66 6.99 -14.48
C SER A 116 7.28 7.49 -14.92
N PHE A 117 6.33 6.59 -15.18
CA PHE A 117 4.96 6.94 -15.57
C PHE A 117 4.31 7.89 -14.55
N VAL A 118 4.38 7.57 -13.25
CA VAL A 118 3.72 8.40 -12.22
C VAL A 118 4.41 9.74 -11.99
N GLU A 119 5.67 9.93 -12.41
CA GLU A 119 6.36 11.23 -12.34
C GLU A 119 5.87 12.23 -13.40
N HIS A 120 5.34 11.76 -14.52
CA HIS A 120 4.83 12.62 -15.60
C HIS A 120 3.37 13.03 -15.35
N THR A 121 3.07 14.33 -15.47
CA THR A 121 1.74 14.89 -15.15
C THR A 121 0.71 14.71 -16.28
N GLU A 122 1.16 14.39 -17.49
CA GLU A 122 0.31 14.32 -18.69
C GLU A 122 -0.79 13.26 -18.60
N HIS A 123 -0.60 12.23 -17.77
CA HIS A 123 -1.54 11.11 -17.62
C HIS A 123 -2.40 11.19 -16.34
N TRP A 124 -2.30 12.27 -15.56
CA TRP A 124 -2.93 12.34 -14.24
C TRP A 124 -4.45 12.36 -14.28
N GLU A 125 -5.06 13.08 -15.23
CA GLU A 125 -6.53 13.11 -15.37
C GLU A 125 -7.07 11.71 -15.73
N ASN A 126 -6.41 11.02 -16.65
CA ASN A 126 -6.76 9.63 -16.99
C ASN A 126 -6.56 8.69 -15.79
N THR A 127 -5.47 8.87 -15.04
CA THR A 127 -5.17 8.10 -13.83
C THR A 127 -6.26 8.31 -12.76
N GLU A 128 -6.75 9.54 -12.60
CA GLU A 128 -7.85 9.88 -11.70
C GLU A 128 -9.12 9.13 -12.08
N VAL A 129 -9.51 9.19 -13.35
CA VAL A 129 -10.68 8.49 -13.86
C VAL A 129 -10.53 6.97 -13.66
N GLU A 130 -9.39 6.39 -14.01
CA GLU A 130 -9.11 4.96 -13.81
C GLU A 130 -9.27 4.54 -12.36
N LEU A 131 -8.65 5.27 -11.42
CA LEU A 131 -8.68 4.95 -10.00
C LEU A 131 -10.05 5.23 -9.36
N ALA A 132 -10.76 6.26 -9.82
CA ALA A 132 -12.14 6.52 -9.40
C ALA A 132 -13.08 5.35 -9.75
N THR A 133 -12.89 4.69 -10.90
CA THR A 133 -13.66 3.46 -11.24
C THR A 133 -13.39 2.29 -10.30
N ARG A 134 -12.28 2.34 -9.53
CA ARG A 134 -11.91 1.39 -8.49
C ARG A 134 -12.28 1.87 -7.08
N GLY A 135 -13.01 2.98 -6.98
CA GLY A 135 -13.49 3.54 -5.73
C GLY A 135 -12.49 4.40 -4.96
N VAL A 136 -11.27 4.60 -5.50
CA VAL A 136 -10.26 5.48 -4.89
C VAL A 136 -10.83 6.90 -4.80
N LYS A 137 -10.86 7.46 -3.59
CA LYS A 137 -11.52 8.75 -3.32
C LYS A 137 -10.59 9.94 -3.51
N HIS A 138 -9.30 9.75 -3.25
CA HIS A 138 -8.31 10.81 -3.29
C HIS A 138 -7.04 10.27 -3.94
N LEU A 139 -6.42 11.06 -4.82
CA LEU A 139 -5.13 10.70 -5.41
C LEU A 139 -3.98 11.06 -4.48
N ASN A 140 -3.87 10.33 -3.36
CA ASN A 140 -2.76 10.44 -2.42
C ASN A 140 -2.13 9.07 -2.15
N PHE A 141 -1.01 9.08 -1.43
CA PHE A 141 -0.25 7.88 -1.13
C PHE A 141 -1.03 6.84 -0.31
N TYR A 142 -1.83 7.28 0.67
CA TYR A 142 -2.61 6.34 1.48
C TYR A 142 -3.64 5.60 0.63
N ASP A 143 -4.51 6.35 -0.05
CA ASP A 143 -5.63 5.78 -0.80
C ASP A 143 -5.18 4.86 -1.94
N ILE A 144 -4.07 5.20 -2.61
CA ILE A 144 -3.55 4.41 -3.73
C ILE A 144 -2.64 3.28 -3.25
N VAL A 145 -1.59 3.61 -2.50
CA VAL A 145 -0.52 2.65 -2.19
C VAL A 145 -0.90 1.78 -1.00
N LEU A 146 -1.38 2.39 0.10
CA LEU A 146 -1.67 1.64 1.31
C LEU A 146 -3.01 0.90 1.21
N ASP A 147 -4.08 1.59 0.85
CA ASP A 147 -5.42 0.99 0.77
C ASP A 147 -5.60 0.18 -0.54
N PHE A 148 -5.63 0.84 -1.70
CA PHE A 148 -5.92 0.16 -2.97
C PHE A 148 -4.91 -0.91 -3.38
N ILE A 149 -3.60 -0.68 -3.17
CA ILE A 149 -2.59 -1.66 -3.58
C ILE A 149 -2.30 -2.66 -2.46
N LEU A 150 -1.83 -2.21 -1.30
CA LEU A 150 -1.34 -3.12 -0.27
C LEU A 150 -2.47 -3.87 0.45
N MET A 151 -3.46 -3.16 1.00
CA MET A 151 -4.54 -3.81 1.76
C MET A 151 -5.36 -4.75 0.88
N ASP A 152 -5.77 -4.34 -0.32
CA ASP A 152 -6.48 -5.24 -1.26
C ASP A 152 -5.64 -6.49 -1.58
N SER A 153 -4.33 -6.32 -1.81
CA SER A 153 -3.46 -7.46 -2.09
C SER A 153 -3.39 -8.43 -0.91
N PHE A 154 -3.38 -7.94 0.33
CA PHE A 154 -3.35 -8.80 1.50
C PHE A 154 -4.69 -9.52 1.74
N GLU A 155 -5.82 -8.87 1.48
CA GLU A 155 -7.14 -9.52 1.53
C GLU A 155 -7.30 -10.61 0.47
N ASP A 156 -6.84 -10.34 -0.75
CA ASP A 156 -6.81 -11.33 -1.85
C ASP A 156 -5.98 -12.56 -1.45
N LEU A 157 -4.92 -12.37 -0.66
CA LEU A 157 -4.04 -13.44 -0.19
C LEU A 157 -4.58 -14.18 1.03
N GLU A 158 -5.38 -13.53 1.89
CA GLU A 158 -6.07 -14.18 3.02
C GLU A 158 -7.25 -15.03 2.56
N ASN A 159 -7.87 -14.65 1.44
CA ASN A 159 -9.06 -15.29 0.90
C ASN A 159 -8.81 -15.90 -0.49
N PRO A 160 -7.85 -16.83 -0.65
CA PRO A 160 -7.53 -17.41 -1.95
C PRO A 160 -8.71 -18.24 -2.49
N PRO A 161 -8.91 -18.32 -3.82
CA PRO A 161 -9.92 -19.17 -4.44
C PRO A 161 -9.85 -20.63 -3.97
N VAL A 162 -11.01 -21.29 -3.83
CA VAL A 162 -11.13 -22.70 -3.38
C VAL A 162 -10.25 -23.65 -4.20
N SER A 163 -10.11 -23.39 -5.50
CA SER A 163 -9.22 -24.15 -6.39
C SER A 163 -7.75 -24.11 -5.94
N ILE A 164 -7.26 -22.94 -5.51
CA ILE A 164 -5.91 -22.77 -4.98
C ILE A 164 -5.80 -23.49 -3.63
N GLN A 165 -6.78 -23.29 -2.74
CA GLN A 165 -6.79 -23.96 -1.43
C GLN A 165 -6.70 -25.48 -1.56
N ASN A 166 -7.45 -26.07 -2.48
CA ASN A 166 -7.45 -27.51 -2.72
C ASN A 166 -6.07 -28.01 -3.19
N VAL A 167 -5.40 -27.28 -4.08
CA VAL A 167 -4.07 -27.66 -4.57
C VAL A 167 -3.03 -27.56 -3.45
N ILE A 168 -3.05 -26.46 -2.69
CA ILE A 168 -2.08 -26.22 -1.61
C ILE A 168 -2.23 -27.25 -0.48
N ASN A 169 -3.47 -27.59 -0.13
CA ASN A 169 -3.77 -28.54 0.94
C ASN A 169 -3.62 -30.01 0.51
N ASN A 170 -3.44 -30.30 -0.78
CA ASN A 170 -3.28 -31.66 -1.27
C ASN A 170 -1.91 -32.24 -0.88
N ARG A 171 -1.89 -33.24 0.01
CA ARG A 171 -0.65 -33.87 0.52
C ARG A 171 0.09 -34.72 -0.52
N TRP A 172 -0.58 -35.12 -1.60
CA TRP A 172 0.00 -35.96 -2.65
C TRP A 172 0.76 -35.16 -3.72
N LEU A 173 0.57 -33.84 -3.76
CA LEU A 173 1.24 -32.95 -4.70
C LEU A 173 2.56 -32.44 -4.09
N ASN A 174 3.63 -32.50 -4.87
CA ASN A 174 4.91 -31.91 -4.48
C ASN A 174 4.85 -30.37 -4.52
N SER A 175 5.77 -29.73 -3.80
CA SER A 175 5.79 -28.26 -3.67
C SER A 175 5.98 -27.54 -5.00
N SER A 176 6.76 -28.09 -5.93
CA SER A 176 7.00 -27.48 -7.25
C SER A 176 5.72 -27.43 -8.10
N PHE A 177 4.91 -28.50 -8.06
CA PHE A 177 3.62 -28.52 -8.74
C PHE A 177 2.65 -27.50 -8.11
N LYS A 178 2.59 -27.43 -6.78
CA LYS A 178 1.76 -26.45 -6.07
C LYS A 178 2.15 -25.02 -6.40
N GLU A 179 3.45 -24.71 -6.41
CA GLU A 179 3.97 -23.40 -6.79
C GLU A 179 3.53 -23.03 -8.21
N THR A 180 3.66 -23.97 -9.15
CA THR A 180 3.26 -23.76 -10.55
C THR A 180 1.76 -23.49 -10.67
N ALA A 181 0.92 -24.19 -9.91
CA ALA A 181 -0.52 -23.99 -9.89
C ALA A 181 -0.91 -22.62 -9.30
N VAL A 182 -0.24 -22.19 -8.23
CA VAL A 182 -0.42 -20.85 -7.65
C VAL A 182 -0.05 -19.78 -8.67
N ALA A 183 1.12 -19.91 -9.29
CA ALA A 183 1.59 -18.96 -10.31
C ALA A 183 0.63 -18.89 -11.52
N SER A 184 0.16 -20.03 -12.01
CA SER A 184 -0.80 -20.11 -13.12
C SER A 184 -2.14 -19.46 -12.76
N SER A 185 -2.58 -19.59 -11.51
CA SER A 185 -3.80 -18.96 -11.03
C SER A 185 -3.66 -17.44 -10.97
N CYS A 186 -2.55 -16.93 -10.42
CA CYS A 186 -2.23 -15.50 -10.44
C CYS A 186 -2.21 -14.95 -11.87
N TRP A 187 -1.58 -15.67 -12.81
CA TRP A 187 -1.54 -15.27 -14.21
C TRP A 187 -2.93 -15.23 -14.85
N SER A 188 -3.79 -16.22 -14.58
CA SER A 188 -5.17 -16.23 -15.09
C SER A 188 -5.97 -15.03 -14.60
N VAL A 189 -5.83 -14.66 -13.33
CA VAL A 189 -6.48 -13.47 -12.76
C VAL A 189 -5.95 -12.19 -13.41
N MET A 190 -4.63 -12.05 -13.57
CA MET A 190 -4.05 -10.88 -14.25
C MET A 190 -4.52 -10.78 -15.70
N LYS A 191 -4.55 -11.89 -16.44
CA LYS A 191 -5.04 -11.93 -17.82
C LYS A 191 -6.50 -11.48 -17.91
N GLN A 192 -7.36 -11.95 -17.01
CA GLN A 192 -8.76 -11.53 -16.96
C GLN A 192 -8.89 -10.04 -16.61
N LYS A 193 -8.14 -9.55 -15.61
CA LYS A 193 -8.13 -8.13 -15.23
C LYS A 193 -7.68 -7.25 -16.41
N ARG A 194 -6.69 -7.68 -17.19
CA ARG A 194 -6.21 -6.97 -18.39
C ARG A 194 -7.23 -6.88 -19.52
N GLN A 195 -8.05 -7.91 -19.73
CA GLN A 195 -9.10 -7.90 -20.77
C GLN A 195 -10.16 -6.81 -20.57
N HIS A 196 -10.33 -6.36 -19.32
CA HIS A 196 -11.31 -5.34 -18.94
C HIS A 196 -10.67 -3.94 -18.82
N MET A 197 -9.38 -3.79 -19.14
CA MET A 197 -8.72 -2.48 -19.14
C MET A 197 -9.17 -1.67 -20.34
N LYS A 198 -9.50 -0.39 -20.08
CA LYS A 198 -9.89 0.56 -21.13
C LYS A 198 -8.70 1.31 -21.71
N VAL A 199 -7.66 1.51 -20.91
CA VAL A 199 -6.45 2.25 -21.26
C VAL A 199 -5.28 1.27 -21.28
N SER A 200 -4.64 1.10 -22.44
CA SER A 200 -3.55 0.14 -22.62
C SER A 200 -2.22 0.61 -22.02
N ASP A 201 -2.06 1.93 -21.87
CA ASP A 201 -0.86 2.61 -21.34
C ASP A 201 -1.24 3.53 -20.17
N GLY A 202 -2.11 3.00 -19.30
CA GLY A 202 -2.65 3.70 -18.13
C GLY A 202 -2.00 3.26 -16.82
N PHE A 203 -2.36 3.92 -15.72
CA PHE A 203 -1.83 3.57 -14.40
C PHE A 203 -2.04 2.09 -14.07
N ILE A 204 -3.25 1.57 -14.35
CA ILE A 204 -3.59 0.17 -14.07
C ILE A 204 -2.77 -0.79 -14.94
N ALA A 205 -2.43 -0.41 -16.18
CA ALA A 205 -1.64 -1.25 -17.07
C ALA A 205 -0.20 -1.42 -16.56
N HIS A 206 0.43 -0.33 -16.12
CA HIS A 206 1.75 -0.35 -15.47
C HIS A 206 1.72 -1.10 -14.14
N PHE A 207 0.70 -0.84 -13.30
CA PHE A 207 0.52 -1.55 -12.04
C PHE A 207 0.41 -3.06 -12.24
N TYR A 208 -0.39 -3.52 -13.22
CA TYR A 208 -0.49 -4.95 -13.53
C TYR A 208 0.79 -5.56 -14.09
N ALA A 209 1.61 -4.79 -14.81
CA ALA A 209 2.93 -5.27 -15.24
C ALA A 209 3.83 -5.58 -14.03
N VAL A 210 3.78 -4.75 -12.98
CA VAL A 210 4.47 -5.02 -11.72
C VAL A 210 3.88 -6.25 -11.02
N CYS A 211 2.55 -6.32 -10.87
CA CYS A 211 1.86 -7.44 -10.23
C CYS A 211 2.18 -8.80 -10.88
N GLU A 212 2.29 -8.86 -12.20
CA GLU A 212 2.63 -10.10 -12.92
C GLU A 212 3.97 -10.70 -12.48
N GLN A 213 4.92 -9.88 -12.04
CA GLN A 213 6.23 -10.35 -11.57
C GLN A 213 6.21 -10.75 -10.09
N ILE A 214 5.51 -9.97 -9.25
CA ILE A 214 5.61 -10.11 -7.78
C ILE A 214 4.48 -10.93 -7.16
N SER A 215 3.25 -10.86 -7.68
CA SER A 215 2.09 -11.51 -7.07
C SER A 215 2.22 -13.04 -6.99
N PRO A 216 2.72 -13.77 -8.01
CA PRO A 216 2.96 -15.21 -7.89
C PRO A 216 3.94 -15.57 -6.77
N VAL A 217 4.97 -14.74 -6.58
CA VAL A 217 6.01 -14.97 -5.56
C VAL A 217 5.45 -14.71 -4.17
N LEU A 218 4.71 -13.64 -3.97
CA LEU A 218 4.04 -13.33 -2.71
C LEU A 218 2.98 -14.37 -2.36
N ALA A 219 2.15 -14.78 -3.33
CA ALA A 219 1.14 -15.81 -3.13
C ALA A 219 1.76 -17.15 -2.72
N TRP A 220 2.83 -17.57 -3.39
CA TRP A 220 3.56 -18.78 -2.99
C TRP A 220 4.27 -18.63 -1.65
N GLY A 221 4.87 -17.47 -1.38
CA GLY A 221 5.50 -17.18 -0.10
C GLY A 221 4.52 -17.28 1.06
N ILE A 222 3.33 -16.72 0.92
CA ILE A 222 2.33 -16.66 2.00
C ILE A 222 1.53 -17.96 2.13
N LEU A 223 1.11 -18.57 1.01
CA LEU A 223 0.25 -19.75 1.03
C LEU A 223 1.01 -21.08 0.99
N GLY A 224 2.28 -21.05 0.56
CA GLY A 224 3.11 -22.23 0.43
C GLY A 224 3.51 -22.84 1.78
N PRO A 225 4.25 -23.97 1.76
CA PRO A 225 4.73 -24.59 2.99
C PRO A 225 5.70 -23.68 3.75
N LYS A 226 5.78 -23.88 5.07
CA LYS A 226 6.74 -23.18 5.93
C LYS A 226 8.15 -23.31 5.36
N SER A 227 8.78 -22.16 5.14
CA SER A 227 10.08 -22.01 4.52
C SER A 227 10.65 -20.64 4.88
N SER A 228 11.94 -20.43 4.60
CA SER A 228 12.54 -19.10 4.81
C SER A 228 11.92 -18.00 3.94
N LEU A 229 11.27 -18.35 2.83
CA LEU A 229 10.50 -17.42 2.00
C LEU A 229 9.17 -17.08 2.69
N HIS A 230 8.49 -18.09 3.24
CA HIS A 230 7.25 -17.91 3.99
C HIS A 230 7.45 -16.99 5.20
N ASP A 231 8.46 -17.26 6.02
CA ASP A 231 8.73 -16.45 7.20
C ASP A 231 9.06 -14.99 6.82
N PHE A 232 9.78 -14.79 5.72
CA PHE A 232 10.09 -13.46 5.20
C PHE A 232 8.84 -12.73 4.68
N CYS A 233 7.95 -13.42 3.96
CA CYS A 233 6.70 -12.83 3.46
C CYS A 233 5.71 -12.54 4.59
N CYS A 234 5.61 -13.41 5.60
CA CYS A 234 4.81 -13.16 6.79
C CYS A 234 5.35 -11.97 7.59
N PHE A 235 6.67 -11.86 7.77
CA PHE A 235 7.30 -10.70 8.39
C PHE A 235 6.98 -9.41 7.64
N PHE A 236 7.11 -9.43 6.31
CA PHE A 236 6.78 -8.30 5.45
C PHE A 236 5.29 -7.90 5.57
N LYS A 237 4.39 -8.88 5.53
CA LYS A 237 2.95 -8.67 5.72
C LYS A 237 2.65 -8.03 7.07
N VAL A 238 3.21 -8.53 8.17
CA VAL A 238 3.00 -7.95 9.51
C VAL A 238 3.56 -6.53 9.60
N ARG A 239 4.67 -6.23 8.93
CA ARG A 239 5.26 -4.90 8.98
C ARG A 239 4.50 -3.87 8.12
N LEU A 240 3.81 -4.32 7.07
CA LEU A 240 3.03 -3.49 6.15
C LEU A 240 1.53 -3.42 6.44
N CYS A 241 0.96 -4.42 7.10
CA CYS A 241 -0.33 -4.38 7.77
C CYS A 241 -0.11 -4.17 9.27
N PRO A 242 0.28 -2.97 9.70
CA PRO A 242 0.32 -2.71 11.11
C PRO A 242 -1.11 -2.57 11.64
N ASN A 243 -1.47 -3.42 12.59
CA ASN A 243 -2.41 -3.03 13.67
C ASN A 243 -1.94 -1.72 14.36
N THR A 244 -0.70 -1.28 14.13
CA THR A 244 -0.08 -0.07 14.69
C THR A 244 -0.14 1.18 13.80
N LEU A 245 -0.80 1.18 12.62
CA LEU A 245 -1.08 2.44 11.88
C LEU A 245 -2.03 3.35 12.68
N CYS A 246 -2.74 2.76 13.64
CA CYS A 246 -3.77 3.38 14.44
C CYS A 246 -3.47 3.40 15.95
N ASP A 247 -2.33 2.89 16.39
CA ASP A 247 -1.86 3.09 17.75
C ASP A 247 -1.30 4.51 17.87
N THR A 248 -2.08 5.41 18.46
CA THR A 248 -1.61 6.74 18.89
C THR A 248 -0.44 6.64 19.87
N ASP A 249 -0.24 5.48 20.50
CA ASP A 249 0.88 5.15 21.38
C ASP A 249 2.15 4.70 20.62
N CYS A 250 2.06 4.43 19.31
CA CYS A 250 3.16 3.98 18.46
C CYS A 250 3.64 5.04 17.44
N ILE A 251 3.47 6.33 17.73
CA ILE A 251 4.46 7.33 17.30
C ILE A 251 5.50 7.40 18.43
N PRO A 252 6.49 6.48 18.52
CA PRO A 252 7.60 6.73 19.42
C PRO A 252 8.30 7.98 18.91
N ALA A 253 8.32 9.02 19.73
CA ALA A 253 9.10 10.24 19.56
C ALA A 253 10.64 9.97 19.56
N ARG A 254 11.10 8.84 19.02
CA ARG A 254 12.46 8.30 19.17
C ARG A 254 13.05 7.60 17.93
N THR A 255 12.50 7.76 16.72
CA THR A 255 13.16 7.16 15.53
C THR A 255 13.29 8.10 14.34
N ILE A 256 13.27 9.41 14.59
CA ILE A 256 13.83 10.41 13.66
C ILE A 256 14.78 11.31 14.47
N LEU A 257 15.88 10.69 14.91
CA LEU A 257 17.16 11.33 15.23
C LEU A 257 18.26 10.40 14.71
#